data_AF-A0AAN8RYZ1-F1
#
_entry.id   AF-A0AAN8RYZ1-F1
#
_cell.length_a   1.000
_cell.length_b   1.000
_cell.length_c   1.000
_cell.angle_alpha   90.00
_cell.angle_beta   90.00
_cell.angle_gamma   90.00
#
_symmetry.space_group_name_H-M   'P 1'
#
loop_
_entity.id
_entity.type
_entity.pdbx_description
1 polymer ?
#
loop_
_entity_poly.entity_id
_entity_poly.type
_entity_poly.pdbx_seq_one_letter_code
_entity_poly.pdbx_strand_id
1 'polypeptide(L)'
;MADRNPLEDHHWYSVFSKGYKTKVITYSIQRAFQESLGTEEDYTDPKWPPYTAPPIIRTFSFPKFFRMYDLPFKRAAPLLFQELRSDKWNIDDKHYHNQFKQDLTPVGGLGFSGSLFFFTEDHSYIVKSVSRRFEYTFLYTQCIEAYGHYMLSNPSSLLCRMTDVLFCFDRHLGGVLGVSPSHYVVMENLLKEMDAEKGWVKWDLKPQKFFEPTRDLIPDQIKTQQAKSGLADAMEEDRIILTKKQKDELWALLKEDTEFLEEIETIDYSLLLGRFPISQNKDLKPSKFKHENWITGVTSANGKYIYRACIVDFLWNVNQLQAKITRTAGKLLPEQTVTTEPGRYRREFLSMVEEYIVVSEETGTSDSRLDS
;
A
#
# COMPACT_ATOMS: atom_id res chain seq x y z
N MET A 1 39.28 -10.28 23.52
CA MET A 1 37.92 -10.84 23.69
C MET A 1 36.99 -9.85 23.00
N ALA A 2 36.42 -10.25 21.86
CA ALA A 2 35.66 -9.36 21.00
C ALA A 2 34.26 -9.12 21.57
N ASP A 3 33.87 -7.84 21.62
CA ASP A 3 32.52 -7.36 21.91
C ASP A 3 31.52 -7.98 20.92
N ARG A 4 30.55 -8.73 21.45
CA ARG A 4 29.40 -9.22 20.69
C ARG A 4 28.23 -8.27 20.91
N ASN A 5 27.72 -7.74 19.80
CA ASN A 5 26.56 -6.85 19.76
C ASN A 5 25.27 -7.69 19.91
N PRO A 6 24.49 -7.54 21.00
CA PRO A 6 23.34 -8.40 21.30
C PRO A 6 22.11 -8.17 20.39
N LEU A 7 22.19 -7.25 19.41
CA LEU A 7 21.12 -6.97 18.45
C LEU A 7 21.30 -7.68 17.09
N GLU A 8 22.48 -8.23 16.79
CA GLU A 8 22.70 -9.04 15.58
C GLU A 8 22.41 -10.54 15.81
N ASP A 9 22.32 -10.98 17.06
CA ASP A 9 22.14 -12.39 17.46
C ASP A 9 20.66 -12.78 17.70
N HIS A 10 19.70 -12.22 16.96
CA HIS A 10 18.35 -12.80 16.89
C HIS A 10 18.29 -14.03 15.96
N HIS A 11 19.25 -14.93 16.13
CA HIS A 11 19.21 -16.33 15.68
C HIS A 11 18.45 -17.18 16.71
N TRP A 12 17.21 -16.83 17.06
CA TRP A 12 16.34 -17.85 17.65
C TRP A 12 15.96 -18.80 16.51
N TYR A 13 16.40 -20.06 16.65
CA TYR A 13 16.26 -21.14 15.67
C TYR A 13 14.87 -21.17 15.07
N SER A 14 14.72 -20.63 13.87
CA SER A 14 13.61 -21.08 13.06
C SER A 14 13.95 -22.49 12.62
N VAL A 15 13.22 -23.47 13.18
CA VAL A 15 13.30 -24.88 12.80
C VAL A 15 13.10 -25.08 11.29
N PHE A 16 12.46 -24.11 10.63
CA PHE A 16 12.17 -24.11 9.20
C PHE A 16 13.02 -23.08 8.46
N SER A 17 13.62 -23.51 7.34
CA SER A 17 14.38 -22.61 6.47
C SER A 17 13.49 -21.51 5.89
N LYS A 18 14.08 -20.34 5.57
CA LYS A 18 13.38 -19.23 4.90
C LYS A 18 12.70 -19.71 3.62
N GLY A 19 13.40 -20.52 2.81
CA GLY A 19 12.87 -21.10 1.58
C GLY A 19 11.65 -22.01 1.80
N TYR A 20 11.66 -22.84 2.84
CA TYR A 20 10.49 -23.66 3.19
C TYR A 20 9.28 -22.79 3.54
N LYS A 21 9.46 -21.78 4.40
CA LYS A 21 8.36 -20.90 4.81
C LYS A 21 7.75 -20.19 3.61
N THR A 22 8.59 -19.58 2.78
CA THR A 22 8.17 -18.90 1.55
C THR A 22 7.37 -19.84 0.67
N LYS A 23 7.88 -21.05 0.39
CA LYS A 23 7.20 -22.02 -0.48
C LYS A 23 5.82 -22.42 0.06
N VAL A 24 5.70 -22.69 1.36
CA VAL A 24 4.43 -23.11 1.96
C VAL A 24 3.40 -21.96 2.00
N ILE A 25 3.85 -20.75 2.32
CA ILE A 25 2.98 -19.55 2.31
C ILE A 25 2.52 -19.27 0.88
N THR A 26 3.43 -19.26 -0.08
CA THR A 26 3.11 -19.08 -1.51
C THR A 26 2.11 -20.12 -1.98
N TYR A 27 2.33 -21.41 -1.71
CA TYR A 27 1.38 -22.46 -2.07
C TYR A 27 -0.01 -22.25 -1.44
N SER A 28 -0.05 -21.81 -0.19
CA SER A 28 -1.31 -21.51 0.50
C SER A 28 -2.07 -20.38 -0.17
N ILE A 29 -1.36 -19.33 -0.61
CA ILE A 29 -1.92 -18.20 -1.36
C ILE A 29 -2.43 -18.67 -2.72
N GLN A 30 -1.61 -19.40 -3.50
CA GLN A 30 -1.98 -19.91 -4.83
C GLN A 30 -3.25 -20.77 -4.77
N ARG A 31 -3.40 -21.61 -3.73
CA ARG A 31 -4.61 -22.44 -3.52
C ARG A 31 -5.90 -21.60 -3.43
N ALA A 32 -5.85 -20.41 -2.83
CA ALA A 32 -7.01 -19.52 -2.76
C ALA A 32 -7.45 -18.95 -4.12
N PHE A 33 -6.59 -18.99 -5.13
CA PHE A 33 -6.87 -18.56 -6.50
C PHE A 33 -7.22 -19.72 -7.45
N GLN A 34 -7.16 -20.97 -6.99
CA GLN A 34 -7.54 -22.15 -7.78
C GLN A 34 -9.06 -22.38 -7.77
N GLU A 35 -9.75 -21.92 -6.73
CA GLU A 35 -11.19 -22.04 -6.60
C GLU A 35 -11.88 -21.03 -7.53
N SER A 36 -12.87 -21.50 -8.30
CA SER A 36 -13.72 -20.62 -9.11
C SER A 36 -14.49 -19.68 -8.18
N LEU A 37 -14.63 -18.40 -8.56
CA LEU A 37 -15.44 -17.45 -7.82
C LEU A 37 -16.94 -17.71 -7.93
N GLY A 38 -17.39 -18.48 -8.93
CA GLY A 38 -18.83 -18.72 -9.14
C GLY A 38 -19.59 -17.44 -9.52
N THR A 39 -20.91 -17.46 -9.31
CA THR A 39 -21.80 -16.31 -9.46
C THR A 39 -22.42 -15.93 -8.12
N GLU A 40 -23.14 -14.80 -8.06
CA GLU A 40 -23.77 -14.34 -6.81
C GLU A 40 -24.68 -15.39 -6.17
N GLU A 41 -25.36 -16.21 -6.98
CA GLU A 41 -26.26 -17.27 -6.51
C GLU A 41 -25.55 -18.40 -5.75
N ASP A 42 -24.24 -18.58 -5.97
CA ASP A 42 -23.43 -19.59 -5.27
C ASP A 42 -23.17 -19.18 -3.80
N TYR A 43 -23.35 -17.90 -3.44
CA TYR A 43 -23.04 -17.35 -2.13
C TYR A 43 -24.25 -17.38 -1.16
N THR A 44 -24.76 -18.58 -0.88
CA THR A 44 -25.92 -18.75 0.01
C THR A 44 -25.59 -18.62 1.51
N ASP A 45 -24.32 -18.76 1.90
CA ASP A 45 -23.89 -18.64 3.31
C ASP A 45 -23.60 -17.16 3.65
N PRO A 46 -24.39 -16.51 4.52
CA PRO A 46 -24.19 -15.11 4.88
C PRO A 46 -22.85 -14.85 5.60
N LYS A 47 -22.13 -15.90 6.03
CA LYS A 47 -20.76 -15.77 6.57
C LYS A 47 -19.74 -15.40 5.52
N TRP A 48 -20.01 -15.69 4.25
CA TRP A 48 -19.08 -15.47 3.14
C TRP A 48 -19.76 -14.63 2.06
N PRO A 49 -20.09 -13.36 2.35
CA PRO A 49 -20.76 -12.51 1.37
C PRO A 49 -19.85 -12.22 0.16
N PRO A 50 -20.41 -12.09 -1.06
CA PRO A 50 -19.63 -11.88 -2.27
C PRO A 50 -19.14 -10.44 -2.46
N TYR A 51 -19.87 -9.45 -1.94
CA TYR A 51 -19.59 -8.02 -2.14
C TYR A 51 -19.13 -7.26 -0.89
N THR A 52 -19.20 -7.88 0.28
CA THR A 52 -18.81 -7.24 1.55
C THR A 52 -17.80 -8.08 2.30
N ALA A 53 -17.19 -7.49 3.33
CA ALA A 53 -16.23 -8.21 4.16
C ALA A 53 -16.92 -9.34 4.95
N PRO A 54 -16.31 -10.53 5.05
CA PRO A 54 -16.82 -11.56 5.94
C PRO A 54 -16.66 -11.14 7.40
N PRO A 55 -17.63 -11.44 8.28
CA PRO A 55 -17.47 -11.19 9.70
C PRO A 55 -16.28 -11.96 10.26
N ILE A 56 -15.52 -11.33 11.17
CA ILE A 56 -14.36 -11.96 11.80
C ILE A 56 -14.84 -13.05 12.78
N ILE A 57 -14.98 -14.29 12.29
CA ILE A 57 -15.40 -15.45 13.07
C ILE A 57 -14.19 -16.31 13.42
N ARG A 58 -13.79 -16.32 14.68
CA ARG A 58 -12.67 -17.17 15.15
C ARG A 58 -13.13 -18.61 15.35
N THR A 59 -12.78 -19.47 14.41
CA THR A 59 -13.01 -20.91 14.49
C THR A 59 -11.81 -21.62 15.12
N PHE A 60 -12.07 -22.74 15.80
CA PHE A 60 -11.04 -23.63 16.31
C PHE A 60 -11.27 -25.02 15.75
N SER A 61 -10.23 -25.60 15.17
CA SER A 61 -10.21 -26.98 14.71
C SER A 61 -8.87 -27.58 15.10
N PHE A 62 -8.89 -28.66 15.88
CA PHE A 62 -7.68 -29.26 16.44
C PHE A 62 -6.64 -29.65 15.36
N PRO A 63 -7.01 -30.28 14.23
CA PRO A 63 -6.05 -30.57 13.16
C PRO A 63 -5.49 -29.31 12.48
N LYS A 64 -6.32 -28.27 12.31
CA LYS A 64 -5.87 -27.00 11.71
C LYS A 64 -4.99 -26.19 12.64
N PHE A 65 -5.18 -26.34 13.95
CA PHE A 65 -4.44 -25.60 14.96
C PHE A 65 -2.93 -25.83 14.85
N PHE A 66 -2.47 -27.05 14.58
CA PHE A 66 -1.04 -27.34 14.47
C PHE A 66 -0.40 -26.91 13.15
N ARG A 67 -1.17 -26.36 12.21
CA ARG A 67 -0.61 -25.83 10.96
C ARG A 67 0.17 -24.55 11.26
N MET A 68 1.45 -24.54 10.87
CA MET A 68 2.32 -23.41 11.13
C MET A 68 2.27 -22.38 10.00
N TYR A 69 2.45 -22.82 8.75
CA TYR A 69 2.50 -21.97 7.56
C TYR A 69 1.47 -22.34 6.48
N ASP A 70 1.00 -23.61 6.45
CA ASP A 70 -0.01 -24.07 5.48
C ASP A 70 -1.40 -23.63 5.96
N LEU A 71 -1.91 -22.52 5.43
CA LEU A 71 -3.19 -21.96 5.85
C LEU A 71 -4.23 -22.07 4.73
N PRO A 72 -5.47 -22.52 5.03
CA PRO A 72 -6.54 -22.56 4.04
C PRO A 72 -7.11 -21.14 3.85
N PHE A 73 -6.44 -20.31 3.07
CA PHE A 73 -6.91 -18.96 2.79
C PHE A 73 -8.19 -18.98 1.96
N LYS A 74 -9.08 -18.03 2.27
CA LYS A 74 -10.25 -17.68 1.48
C LYS A 74 -10.11 -16.25 0.97
N ARG A 75 -10.83 -15.92 -0.11
CA ARG A 75 -10.96 -14.55 -0.64
C ARG A 75 -12.13 -13.84 0.03
N ALA A 76 -11.92 -12.62 0.52
CA ALA A 76 -12.96 -11.76 1.08
C ALA A 76 -13.55 -10.88 -0.03
N ALA A 77 -14.87 -10.67 -0.02
CA ALA A 77 -15.60 -9.90 -1.03
C ALA A 77 -15.19 -10.22 -2.50
N PRO A 78 -15.14 -11.51 -2.89
CA PRO A 78 -14.54 -11.91 -4.17
C PRO A 78 -15.18 -11.27 -5.40
N LEU A 79 -16.51 -11.09 -5.43
CA LEU A 79 -17.21 -10.49 -6.58
C LEU A 79 -17.03 -8.98 -6.63
N LEU A 80 -16.95 -8.29 -5.47
CA LEU A 80 -16.57 -6.88 -5.42
C LEU A 80 -15.18 -6.66 -6.06
N PHE A 81 -14.19 -7.46 -5.67
CA PHE A 81 -12.85 -7.32 -6.23
C PHE A 81 -12.76 -7.77 -7.69
N GLN A 82 -13.61 -8.70 -8.13
CA GLN A 82 -13.72 -9.04 -9.55
C GLN A 82 -14.30 -7.87 -10.38
N GLU A 83 -15.33 -7.20 -9.86
CA GLU A 83 -15.95 -6.03 -10.49
C GLU A 83 -14.95 -4.87 -10.58
N LEU A 84 -14.23 -4.56 -9.49
CA LEU A 84 -13.18 -3.54 -9.51
C LEU A 84 -12.10 -3.83 -10.56
N ARG A 85 -11.61 -5.08 -10.61
CA ARG A 85 -10.58 -5.49 -11.58
C ARG A 85 -11.10 -5.40 -13.02
N SER A 86 -12.26 -5.96 -13.31
CA SER A 86 -12.76 -6.11 -14.67
C SER A 86 -13.38 -4.82 -15.20
N ASP A 87 -14.28 -4.22 -14.45
CA ASP A 87 -15.18 -3.15 -14.95
C ASP A 87 -14.60 -1.76 -14.73
N LYS A 88 -13.75 -1.57 -13.71
CA LYS A 88 -13.17 -0.26 -13.36
C LYS A 88 -11.72 -0.12 -13.80
N TRP A 89 -10.91 -1.14 -13.60
CA TRP A 89 -9.48 -1.07 -13.88
C TRP A 89 -9.06 -1.75 -15.18
N ASN A 90 -9.99 -2.43 -15.88
CA ASN A 90 -9.74 -3.13 -17.13
C ASN A 90 -8.55 -4.10 -17.03
N ILE A 91 -8.46 -4.80 -15.89
CA ILE A 91 -7.50 -5.86 -15.63
C ILE A 91 -8.06 -7.15 -16.24
N ASP A 92 -7.29 -7.78 -17.12
CA ASP A 92 -7.66 -9.07 -17.70
C ASP A 92 -7.67 -10.16 -16.61
N ASP A 93 -8.86 -10.67 -16.30
CA ASP A 93 -9.05 -11.62 -15.20
C ASP A 93 -8.28 -12.92 -15.42
N LYS A 94 -8.13 -13.37 -16.68
CA LYS A 94 -7.35 -14.56 -17.02
C LYS A 94 -5.86 -14.35 -16.76
N HIS A 95 -5.31 -13.22 -17.19
CA HIS A 95 -3.93 -12.83 -16.92
C HIS A 95 -3.68 -12.70 -15.42
N TYR A 96 -4.59 -12.02 -14.70
CA TYR A 96 -4.52 -11.87 -13.24
C TYR A 96 -4.41 -13.22 -12.53
N HIS A 97 -5.34 -14.15 -12.80
CA HIS A 97 -5.30 -15.48 -12.16
C HIS A 97 -4.06 -16.29 -12.57
N ASN A 98 -3.52 -16.08 -13.76
CA ASN A 98 -2.29 -16.74 -14.19
C ASN A 98 -1.08 -16.33 -13.34
N GLN A 99 -1.03 -15.09 -12.82
CA GLN A 99 0.04 -14.63 -11.94
C GLN A 99 0.10 -15.41 -10.61
N PHE A 100 -1.04 -15.93 -10.15
CA PHE A 100 -1.14 -16.74 -8.93
C PHE A 100 -1.03 -18.25 -9.19
N LYS A 101 -0.68 -18.66 -10.42
CA LYS A 101 -0.25 -20.04 -10.71
C LYS A 101 1.27 -20.21 -10.62
N GLN A 102 2.00 -19.10 -10.63
CA GLN A 102 3.45 -19.04 -10.63
C GLN A 102 3.97 -18.78 -9.22
N ASP A 103 5.23 -19.12 -8.97
CA ASP A 103 5.85 -18.91 -7.66
C ASP A 103 6.00 -17.41 -7.36
N LEU A 104 5.58 -17.02 -6.16
CA LEU A 104 5.73 -15.65 -5.67
C LEU A 104 7.14 -15.44 -5.10
N THR A 105 7.74 -14.30 -5.44
CA THR A 105 9.10 -13.93 -5.02
C THR A 105 9.05 -13.05 -3.77
N PRO A 106 9.63 -13.47 -2.63
CA PRO A 106 9.63 -12.66 -1.42
C PRO A 106 10.52 -11.43 -1.57
N VAL A 107 10.06 -10.28 -1.08
CA VAL A 107 10.83 -9.04 -1.14
C VAL A 107 11.60 -8.82 0.15
N GLY A 108 12.93 -8.76 0.04
CA GLY A 108 13.80 -8.37 1.15
C GLY A 108 13.82 -6.86 1.34
N GLY A 109 13.87 -6.37 2.58
CA GLY A 109 14.17 -4.97 2.87
C GLY A 109 13.04 -3.95 2.72
N LEU A 110 11.86 -4.29 2.18
CA LEU A 110 10.69 -3.39 2.14
C LEU A 110 9.90 -3.32 3.47
N GLY A 111 10.36 -4.02 4.51
CA GLY A 111 9.61 -4.24 5.74
C GLY A 111 9.93 -3.25 6.85
N PHE A 112 9.66 -1.95 6.69
CA PHE A 112 9.71 -1.01 7.83
C PHE A 112 8.67 -1.38 8.93
N SER A 113 7.58 -2.06 8.57
CA SER A 113 6.42 -2.35 9.45
C SER A 113 6.38 -3.80 10.02
N GLY A 114 7.34 -4.67 9.68
CA GLY A 114 7.29 -6.10 10.05
C GLY A 114 6.30 -6.94 9.23
N SER A 115 5.89 -6.44 8.07
CA SER A 115 5.05 -7.15 7.10
C SER A 115 5.88 -7.92 6.08
N LEU A 116 5.38 -9.08 5.64
CA LEU A 116 5.90 -9.84 4.51
C LEU A 116 5.36 -9.26 3.20
N PHE A 117 6.22 -9.19 2.20
CA PHE A 117 5.88 -8.77 0.85
C PHE A 117 6.31 -9.83 -0.15
N PHE A 118 5.47 -10.05 -1.16
CA PHE A 118 5.80 -10.89 -2.30
C PHE A 118 5.46 -10.18 -3.60
N PHE A 119 6.26 -10.40 -4.64
CA PHE A 119 5.90 -10.07 -6.01
C PHE A 119 5.41 -11.31 -6.74
N THR A 120 4.47 -11.11 -7.64
CA THR A 120 4.16 -12.06 -8.73
C THR A 120 5.35 -12.16 -9.69
N GLU A 121 5.39 -13.22 -10.50
CA GLU A 121 6.52 -13.51 -11.41
C GLU A 121 6.84 -12.33 -12.33
N ASP A 122 5.83 -11.68 -12.88
CA ASP A 122 6.01 -10.54 -13.78
C ASP A 122 6.02 -9.19 -13.04
N HIS A 123 6.02 -9.19 -11.70
CA HIS A 123 5.96 -8.02 -10.83
C HIS A 123 4.72 -7.12 -11.02
N SER A 124 3.63 -7.61 -11.63
CA SER A 124 2.39 -6.82 -11.81
C SER A 124 1.58 -6.64 -10.53
N TYR A 125 1.74 -7.54 -9.56
CA TYR A 125 1.05 -7.49 -8.28
C TYR A 125 1.99 -7.70 -7.10
N ILE A 126 1.64 -7.05 -5.98
CA ILE A 126 2.27 -7.16 -4.67
C ILE A 126 1.29 -7.88 -3.73
N VAL A 127 1.78 -8.87 -3.00
CA VAL A 127 1.06 -9.49 -1.89
C VAL A 127 1.67 -9.03 -0.58
N LYS A 128 0.92 -8.25 0.21
CA LYS A 128 1.35 -7.70 1.50
C LYS A 128 0.62 -8.40 2.64
N SER A 129 1.36 -8.89 3.63
CA SER A 129 0.73 -9.43 4.84
C SER A 129 0.14 -8.33 5.72
N VAL A 130 -1.02 -8.58 6.31
CA VAL A 130 -1.63 -7.71 7.33
C VAL A 130 -1.61 -8.44 8.67
N SER A 131 -0.52 -8.23 9.41
CA SER A 131 -0.19 -9.01 10.60
C SER A 131 -0.76 -8.41 11.88
N ARG A 132 -0.97 -7.10 11.93
CA ARG A 132 -1.36 -6.42 13.16
C ARG A 132 -2.86 -6.50 13.36
N ARG A 133 -3.26 -6.76 14.61
CA ARG A 133 -4.68 -6.92 14.94
C ARG A 133 -5.54 -5.72 14.59
N PHE A 134 -5.07 -4.51 14.88
CA PHE A 134 -5.84 -3.31 14.56
C PHE A 134 -5.99 -3.11 13.04
N GLU A 135 -4.94 -3.38 12.26
CA GLU A 135 -4.97 -3.29 10.78
C GLU A 135 -5.97 -4.28 10.19
N TYR A 136 -5.90 -5.57 10.54
CA TYR A 136 -6.86 -6.52 9.98
C TYR A 136 -8.27 -6.33 10.55
N THR A 137 -8.41 -5.81 11.78
CA THR A 137 -9.75 -5.50 12.32
C THR A 137 -10.37 -4.39 11.50
N PHE A 138 -9.66 -3.27 11.32
CA PHE A 138 -10.07 -2.18 10.44
C PHE A 138 -10.39 -2.66 9.01
N LEU A 139 -9.51 -3.49 8.45
CA LEU A 139 -9.65 -4.04 7.10
C LEU A 139 -11.03 -4.69 6.88
N TYR A 140 -11.44 -5.60 7.77
CA TYR A 140 -12.71 -6.35 7.61
C TYR A 140 -13.92 -5.62 8.19
N THR A 141 -13.77 -4.74 9.19
CA THR A 141 -14.94 -4.11 9.82
C THR A 141 -15.38 -2.82 9.13
N GLN A 142 -14.49 -2.16 8.38
CA GLN A 142 -14.75 -0.84 7.80
C GLN A 142 -14.13 -0.68 6.41
N CYS A 143 -12.85 -1.02 6.24
CA CYS A 143 -12.09 -0.64 5.05
C CYS A 143 -12.61 -1.29 3.76
N ILE A 144 -12.78 -2.62 3.68
CA ILE A 144 -13.14 -3.31 2.43
C ILE A 144 -14.43 -2.74 1.80
N GLU A 145 -15.46 -2.51 2.60
CA GLU A 145 -16.75 -2.01 2.12
C GLU A 145 -16.66 -0.54 1.69
N ALA A 146 -16.12 0.32 2.55
CA ALA A 146 -15.96 1.74 2.25
C ALA A 146 -15.04 1.98 1.03
N TYR A 147 -13.91 1.26 0.98
CA TYR A 147 -12.97 1.28 -0.14
C TYR A 147 -13.62 0.78 -1.43
N GLY A 148 -14.35 -0.33 -1.38
CA GLY A 148 -15.03 -0.90 -2.53
C GLY A 148 -15.99 0.10 -3.17
N HIS A 149 -16.90 0.68 -2.38
CA HIS A 149 -17.86 1.67 -2.86
C HIS A 149 -17.19 2.94 -3.40
N TYR A 150 -16.13 3.40 -2.72
CA TYR A 150 -15.36 4.56 -3.15
C TYR A 150 -14.70 4.32 -4.51
N MET A 151 -13.98 3.21 -4.67
CA MET A 151 -13.26 2.90 -5.91
C MET A 151 -14.18 2.57 -7.09
N LEU A 152 -15.39 2.03 -6.84
CA LEU A 152 -16.41 1.84 -7.88
C LEU A 152 -16.88 3.17 -8.46
N SER A 153 -16.95 4.22 -7.64
CA SER A 153 -17.36 5.57 -8.03
C SER A 153 -16.19 6.40 -8.58
N ASN A 154 -14.97 6.13 -8.11
CA ASN A 154 -13.76 6.92 -8.39
C ASN A 154 -12.64 6.08 -9.02
N PRO A 155 -12.80 5.59 -10.27
CA PRO A 155 -11.83 4.72 -10.92
C PRO A 155 -10.46 5.38 -11.19
N SER A 156 -10.40 6.72 -11.18
CA SER A 156 -9.18 7.52 -11.34
C SER A 156 -8.47 7.85 -10.02
N SER A 157 -8.99 7.37 -8.88
CA SER A 157 -8.40 7.57 -7.56
C SER A 157 -6.92 7.21 -7.53
N LEU A 158 -6.12 7.96 -6.74
CA LEU A 158 -4.71 7.69 -6.50
C LEU A 158 -4.50 6.59 -5.46
N LEU A 159 -5.54 6.12 -4.77
CA LEU A 159 -5.43 5.04 -3.80
C LEU A 159 -4.89 3.77 -4.46
N CYS A 160 -3.95 3.10 -3.78
CA CYS A 160 -3.45 1.80 -4.20
C CYS A 160 -4.61 0.83 -4.47
N ARG A 161 -4.56 0.16 -5.62
CA ARG A 161 -5.61 -0.74 -6.08
C ARG A 161 -5.49 -2.09 -5.40
N MET A 162 -6.30 -2.32 -4.37
CA MET A 162 -6.48 -3.62 -3.74
C MET A 162 -7.27 -4.51 -4.69
N THR A 163 -6.62 -5.58 -5.14
CA THR A 163 -7.15 -6.49 -6.15
C THR A 163 -7.75 -7.75 -5.53
N ASP A 164 -7.35 -8.11 -4.32
CA ASP A 164 -7.95 -9.16 -3.51
C ASP A 164 -7.54 -9.03 -2.04
N VAL A 165 -8.35 -9.62 -1.16
CA VAL A 165 -8.01 -9.79 0.26
C VAL A 165 -8.14 -11.26 0.64
N LEU A 166 -7.07 -11.83 1.19
CA LEU A 166 -6.99 -13.22 1.63
C LEU A 166 -7.02 -13.30 3.15
N PHE A 167 -7.73 -14.29 3.68
CA PHE A 167 -7.85 -14.47 5.12
C PHE A 167 -7.94 -15.93 5.56
N CYS A 168 -7.51 -16.17 6.80
CA CYS A 168 -7.72 -17.40 7.54
C CYS A 168 -8.09 -17.02 8.98
N PHE A 169 -9.35 -17.17 9.37
CA PHE A 169 -9.81 -16.88 10.73
C PHE A 169 -9.68 -18.08 11.69
N ASP A 170 -9.27 -19.25 11.18
CA ASP A 170 -8.97 -20.41 12.01
C ASP A 170 -7.81 -20.09 12.95
N ARG A 171 -7.94 -20.43 14.23
CA ARG A 171 -6.80 -20.38 15.15
C ARG A 171 -5.75 -21.38 14.72
N HIS A 172 -4.51 -20.92 14.56
CA HIS A 172 -3.37 -21.75 14.19
C HIS A 172 -2.12 -21.37 14.98
N LEU A 173 -1.22 -22.33 15.19
CA LEU A 173 -0.03 -22.21 16.02
C LEU A 173 0.92 -21.15 15.48
N GLY A 174 1.06 -21.06 14.16
CA GLY A 174 1.86 -20.02 13.52
C GLY A 174 1.41 -18.59 13.86
N GLY A 175 0.10 -18.37 14.01
CA GLY A 175 -0.47 -17.08 14.35
C GLY A 175 -0.35 -16.78 15.83
N VAL A 176 -0.50 -17.79 16.70
CA VAL A 176 -0.25 -17.68 18.15
C VAL A 176 1.20 -17.32 18.45
N LEU A 177 2.14 -17.92 17.69
CA LEU A 177 3.58 -17.64 17.81
C LEU A 177 4.01 -16.38 17.06
N GLY A 178 3.13 -15.73 16.30
CA GLY A 178 3.45 -14.54 15.51
C GLY A 178 4.40 -14.79 14.33
N VAL A 179 4.56 -16.03 13.89
CA VAL A 179 5.51 -16.42 12.83
C VAL A 179 4.89 -16.56 11.45
N SER A 180 3.56 -16.66 11.37
CA SER A 180 2.82 -16.77 10.10
C SER A 180 1.62 -15.81 10.10
N PRO A 181 1.59 -14.82 9.20
CA PRO A 181 0.42 -13.98 9.01
C PRO A 181 -0.77 -14.78 8.50
N SER A 182 -1.97 -14.40 8.95
CA SER A 182 -3.25 -15.04 8.57
C SER A 182 -4.05 -14.22 7.56
N HIS A 183 -3.58 -13.02 7.19
CA HIS A 183 -4.28 -12.11 6.31
C HIS A 183 -3.30 -11.49 5.32
N TYR A 184 -3.72 -11.36 4.07
CA TYR A 184 -2.95 -10.73 3.01
C TYR A 184 -3.84 -9.81 2.18
N VAL A 185 -3.27 -8.72 1.71
CA VAL A 185 -3.88 -7.84 0.71
C VAL A 185 -3.04 -7.97 -0.55
N VAL A 186 -3.71 -8.26 -1.66
CA VAL A 186 -3.12 -8.25 -2.99
C VAL A 186 -3.37 -6.88 -3.60
N MET A 187 -2.34 -6.28 -4.17
CA MET A 187 -2.35 -4.92 -4.70
C MET A 187 -1.75 -4.89 -6.09
N GLU A 188 -2.29 -4.06 -6.99
CA GLU A 188 -1.64 -3.77 -8.26
C GLU A 188 -0.32 -3.03 -8.00
N ASN A 189 0.76 -3.51 -8.61
CA ASN A 189 2.03 -2.80 -8.60
C ASN A 189 2.00 -1.71 -9.68
N LEU A 190 1.35 -0.59 -9.35
CA LEU A 190 1.26 0.58 -10.22
C LEU A 190 2.63 1.12 -10.65
N LEU A 191 3.67 0.75 -9.92
CA LEU A 191 5.05 1.18 -10.12
C LEU A 191 5.95 0.06 -10.65
N LYS A 192 5.39 -1.01 -11.23
CA LYS A 192 6.14 -2.12 -11.86
C LYS A 192 7.21 -1.63 -12.83
N GLU A 193 6.90 -0.60 -13.62
CA GLU A 193 7.83 -0.04 -14.60
C GLU A 193 8.83 0.93 -13.98
N MET A 194 8.65 1.28 -12.71
CA MET A 194 9.43 2.27 -11.96
C MET A 194 10.64 1.66 -11.26
N ASP A 195 11.44 0.98 -12.06
CA ASP A 195 12.69 0.37 -11.62
C ASP A 195 13.80 1.43 -11.56
N ALA A 196 14.56 1.44 -10.46
CA ALA A 196 15.69 2.33 -10.28
C ALA A 196 16.78 2.04 -11.32
N GLU A 197 16.98 0.76 -11.67
CA GLU A 197 17.91 0.35 -12.72
C GLU A 197 17.52 0.89 -14.10
N LYS A 198 16.23 1.15 -14.30
CA LYS A 198 15.70 1.75 -15.52
C LYS A 198 15.73 3.27 -15.52
N GLY A 199 16.14 3.92 -14.42
CA GLY A 199 16.27 5.37 -14.32
C GLY A 199 15.17 6.08 -13.53
N TRP A 200 14.28 5.34 -12.86
CA TRP A 200 13.24 5.95 -12.02
C TRP A 200 13.79 6.36 -10.66
N VAL A 201 13.38 7.55 -10.23
CA VAL A 201 13.57 8.01 -8.86
C VAL A 201 12.22 7.96 -8.14
N LYS A 202 12.19 7.40 -6.93
CA LYS A 202 10.98 7.20 -6.13
C LYS A 202 11.13 7.86 -4.77
N TRP A 203 10.06 8.51 -4.32
CA TRP A 203 9.94 9.09 -2.99
C TRP A 203 8.67 8.59 -2.32
N ASP A 204 8.79 8.21 -1.07
CA ASP A 204 7.68 7.88 -0.20
C ASP A 204 7.42 9.10 0.69
N LEU A 205 6.46 9.95 0.29
CA LEU A 205 6.23 11.24 0.92
C LEU A 205 5.24 11.12 2.07
N LYS A 206 5.71 11.44 3.28
CA LYS A 206 4.92 11.47 4.53
C LYS A 206 5.12 12.78 5.30
N PRO A 207 4.08 13.32 5.95
CA PRO A 207 4.21 14.47 6.83
C PRO A 207 5.24 14.23 7.93
N GLN A 208 6.25 15.09 8.03
CA GLN A 208 7.39 14.89 8.93
C GLN A 208 7.01 14.90 10.42
N LYS A 209 5.94 15.62 10.79
CA LYS A 209 5.51 15.81 12.18
C LYS A 209 4.73 14.63 12.76
N PHE A 210 4.47 13.57 12.00
CA PHE A 210 3.58 12.46 12.38
C PHE A 210 4.25 11.08 12.41
N PHE A 211 5.59 11.02 12.41
CA PHE A 211 6.32 9.75 12.25
C PHE A 211 6.37 8.88 13.54
N GLU A 212 5.73 7.71 13.46
CA GLU A 212 5.81 6.47 14.26
C GLU A 212 5.63 6.50 15.79
N PRO A 213 4.53 5.91 16.33
CA PRO A 213 4.40 5.55 17.76
C PRO A 213 5.51 4.67 18.32
N THR A 214 6.22 3.94 17.45
CA THR A 214 7.31 3.04 17.83
C THR A 214 8.65 3.75 18.03
N ARG A 215 8.86 4.97 17.49
CA ARG A 215 10.12 5.71 17.73
C ARG A 215 10.21 6.28 19.14
N ASP A 216 9.08 6.57 19.77
CA ASP A 216 9.01 7.03 21.17
C ASP A 216 9.18 5.88 22.18
N LEU A 217 9.15 4.62 21.72
CA LEU A 217 9.40 3.43 22.55
C LEU A 217 10.85 2.93 22.45
N ILE A 218 11.69 3.55 21.62
CA ILE A 218 13.10 3.17 21.42
C ILE A 218 13.98 4.19 22.17
N PRO A 219 14.88 3.75 23.09
CA PRO A 219 15.76 4.64 23.84
C PRO A 219 16.61 5.55 22.94
N ASP A 220 16.81 6.79 23.37
CA ASP A 220 17.50 7.86 22.62
C ASP A 220 18.90 7.48 22.11
N GLN A 221 19.56 6.49 22.71
CA GLN A 221 20.89 6.02 22.33
C GLN A 221 20.95 5.28 20.97
N ILE A 222 19.80 4.86 20.41
CA ILE A 222 19.69 4.21 19.09
C ILE A 222 19.16 5.19 18.02
N LYS A 223 18.95 6.46 18.37
CA LYS A 223 18.57 7.52 17.43
C LYS A 223 19.80 8.02 16.67
N THR A 224 20.45 7.14 15.92
CA THR A 224 21.55 7.53 15.03
C THR A 224 21.00 8.39 13.89
N GLN A 225 21.85 9.30 13.39
CA GLN A 225 21.58 10.44 12.51
C GLN A 225 20.72 10.22 11.26
N GLN A 226 20.39 8.98 10.87
CA GLN A 226 19.50 8.63 9.76
C GLN A 226 18.04 9.08 9.95
N ALA A 227 17.63 9.38 11.19
CA ALA A 227 16.28 9.83 11.52
C ALA A 227 15.96 11.28 11.10
N LYS A 228 16.99 12.12 10.96
CA LYS A 228 16.85 13.59 10.89
C LYS A 228 17.02 14.17 9.48
N SER A 229 17.37 13.39 8.47
CA SER A 229 17.88 13.94 7.19
C SER A 229 17.30 13.32 5.91
N GLY A 230 16.17 12.60 5.95
CA GLY A 230 15.82 11.69 4.86
C GLY A 230 15.01 12.24 3.69
N LEU A 231 14.12 13.22 3.92
CA LEU A 231 13.01 13.47 2.97
C LEU A 231 12.78 14.95 2.58
N ALA A 232 12.96 15.92 3.48
CA ALA A 232 12.85 17.35 3.10
C ALA A 232 13.99 17.78 2.18
N ASP A 233 15.22 17.40 2.54
CA ASP A 233 16.43 17.79 1.79
C ASP A 233 16.57 17.04 0.45
N ALA A 234 15.83 15.94 0.26
CA ALA A 234 15.95 15.08 -0.92
C ALA A 234 15.22 15.62 -2.17
N MET A 235 14.33 16.61 -2.02
CA MET A 235 13.51 17.13 -3.12
C MET A 235 13.70 18.63 -3.43
N GLU A 236 14.64 19.34 -2.78
CA GLU A 236 14.84 20.77 -3.05
C GLU A 236 15.16 21.05 -4.53
N GLU A 237 15.97 20.18 -5.17
CA GLU A 237 16.30 20.24 -6.60
C GLU A 237 15.31 19.46 -7.49
N ASP A 238 14.43 18.65 -6.89
CA ASP A 238 13.60 17.64 -7.56
C ASP A 238 12.09 17.93 -7.51
N ARG A 239 11.72 19.21 -7.41
CA ARG A 239 10.31 19.65 -7.39
C ARG A 239 9.51 19.15 -8.60
N ILE A 240 8.20 18.99 -8.39
CA ILE A 240 7.26 18.53 -9.42
C ILE A 240 6.84 19.72 -10.27
N ILE A 241 7.26 19.75 -11.54
CA ILE A 241 6.98 20.89 -12.43
C ILE A 241 5.74 20.59 -13.27
N LEU A 242 4.64 21.28 -12.98
CA LEU A 242 3.33 21.04 -13.57
C LEU A 242 2.77 22.29 -14.26
N THR A 243 1.90 22.08 -15.25
CA THR A 243 1.05 23.16 -15.76
C THR A 243 -0.03 23.46 -14.73
N LYS A 244 -0.68 24.62 -14.84
CA LYS A 244 -1.80 24.96 -13.96
C LYS A 244 -2.90 23.89 -14.00
N LYS A 245 -3.25 23.43 -15.21
CA LYS A 245 -4.24 22.36 -15.41
C LYS A 245 -3.84 21.06 -14.71
N GLN A 246 -2.59 20.63 -14.85
CA GLN A 246 -2.09 19.41 -14.20
C GLN A 246 -2.09 19.53 -12.67
N LYS A 247 -1.72 20.69 -12.13
CA LYS A 247 -1.82 20.95 -10.68
C LYS A 247 -3.27 20.84 -10.23
N ASP A 248 -4.21 21.49 -10.93
CA ASP A 248 -5.62 21.50 -10.56
C ASP A 248 -6.22 20.09 -10.60
N GLU A 249 -5.88 19.28 -11.61
CA GLU A 249 -6.29 17.87 -11.72
C GLU A 249 -5.73 16.99 -10.59
N LEU A 250 -4.42 17.09 -10.29
CA LEU A 250 -3.81 16.36 -9.17
C LEU A 250 -4.43 16.77 -7.84
N TRP A 251 -4.66 18.06 -7.66
CA TRP A 251 -5.19 18.61 -6.41
C TRP A 251 -6.63 18.18 -6.16
N ALA A 252 -7.45 18.08 -7.20
CA ALA A 252 -8.80 17.54 -7.12
C ALA A 252 -8.77 16.08 -6.63
N LEU A 253 -7.95 15.23 -7.27
CA LEU A 253 -7.80 13.82 -6.89
C LEU A 253 -7.30 13.67 -5.44
N LEU A 254 -6.23 14.37 -5.07
CA LEU A 254 -5.69 14.32 -3.70
C LEU A 254 -6.71 14.77 -2.66
N LYS A 255 -7.47 15.83 -2.95
CA LYS A 255 -8.50 16.32 -2.01
C LYS A 255 -9.59 15.29 -1.80
N GLU A 256 -10.10 14.70 -2.88
CA GLU A 256 -11.17 13.71 -2.84
C GLU A 256 -10.71 12.41 -2.17
N ASP A 257 -9.54 11.88 -2.56
CA ASP A 257 -8.97 10.66 -1.97
C ASP A 257 -8.70 10.84 -0.47
N THR A 258 -8.11 11.98 -0.08
CA THR A 258 -7.77 12.22 1.33
C THR A 258 -8.99 12.60 2.18
N GLU A 259 -10.06 13.13 1.57
CA GLU A 259 -11.36 13.32 2.24
C GLU A 259 -11.96 11.98 2.62
N PHE A 260 -12.01 11.04 1.66
CA PHE A 260 -12.42 9.68 1.93
C PHE A 260 -11.58 9.02 3.04
N LEU A 261 -10.24 9.16 2.99
CA LEU A 261 -9.37 8.62 4.04
C LEU A 261 -9.61 9.26 5.41
N GLU A 262 -9.93 10.56 5.46
CA GLU A 262 -10.33 11.25 6.69
C GLU A 262 -11.67 10.72 7.23
N GLU A 263 -12.66 10.49 6.37
CA GLU A 263 -13.98 9.95 6.73
C GLU A 263 -13.89 8.55 7.35
N ILE A 264 -13.03 7.68 6.82
CA ILE A 264 -12.76 6.35 7.39
C ILE A 264 -11.68 6.37 8.48
N GLU A 265 -11.34 7.57 8.98
CA GLU A 265 -10.42 7.85 10.09
C GLU A 265 -9.03 7.20 9.94
N THR A 266 -8.53 7.17 8.71
CA THR A 266 -7.24 6.61 8.39
C THR A 266 -6.15 7.68 8.46
N ILE A 267 -4.98 7.27 8.95
CA ILE A 267 -3.77 8.09 9.06
C ILE A 267 -2.55 7.30 8.56
N ASP A 268 -1.37 7.91 8.61
CA ASP A 268 -0.08 7.29 8.29
C ASP A 268 0.04 6.74 6.84
N TYR A 269 -0.85 7.20 5.95
CA TYR A 269 -0.74 6.95 4.52
C TYR A 269 0.31 7.87 3.88
N SER A 270 0.92 7.42 2.79
CA SER A 270 1.93 8.21 2.08
C SER A 270 1.64 8.37 0.61
N LEU A 271 2.19 9.44 0.03
CA LEU A 271 2.21 9.62 -1.41
C LEU A 271 3.49 9.01 -1.96
N LEU A 272 3.37 7.85 -2.60
CA LEU A 272 4.44 7.26 -3.35
C LEU A 272 4.50 7.94 -4.72
N LEU A 273 5.48 8.83 -4.87
CA LEU A 273 5.76 9.57 -6.09
C LEU A 273 6.94 8.92 -6.78
N GLY A 274 6.92 8.85 -8.10
CA GLY A 274 8.18 8.74 -8.80
C GLY A 274 8.23 9.47 -10.11
N ARG A 275 9.47 9.65 -10.55
CA ARG A 275 9.88 10.52 -11.63
C ARG A 275 10.81 9.78 -12.55
N PHE A 276 10.55 9.92 -13.84
CA PHE A 276 11.37 9.33 -14.89
C PHE A 276 11.89 10.40 -15.86
N PRO A 277 13.21 10.50 -16.10
CA PRO A 277 13.76 11.39 -17.13
C PRO A 277 13.46 10.89 -18.54
N ILE A 278 12.69 11.64 -19.34
CA ILE A 278 12.31 11.27 -20.72
C ILE A 278 13.55 11.08 -21.61
N SER A 279 14.64 11.78 -21.31
CA SER A 279 15.92 11.65 -22.04
C SER A 279 16.51 10.24 -21.99
N GLN A 280 16.24 9.47 -20.94
CA GLN A 280 16.81 8.14 -20.73
C GLN A 280 16.03 7.06 -21.49
N ASN A 281 14.77 7.30 -21.86
CA ASN A 281 14.02 6.39 -22.69
C ASN A 281 12.91 7.12 -23.48
N LYS A 282 13.18 7.42 -24.76
CA LYS A 282 12.24 8.10 -25.66
C LYS A 282 10.99 7.28 -25.98
N ASP A 283 11.03 5.98 -25.69
CA ASP A 283 9.94 5.04 -25.94
C ASP A 283 8.91 5.00 -24.79
N LEU A 284 9.19 5.62 -23.64
CA LEU A 284 8.26 5.72 -22.50
C LEU A 284 7.32 6.93 -22.59
N LYS A 285 7.14 7.53 -23.78
CA LYS A 285 6.21 8.65 -23.95
C LYS A 285 4.79 8.26 -23.52
N PRO A 286 4.03 9.17 -22.91
CA PRO A 286 2.69 8.88 -22.44
C PRO A 286 1.75 8.36 -23.53
N SER A 287 2.00 8.71 -24.79
CA SER A 287 1.25 8.22 -25.96
C SER A 287 1.23 6.70 -26.13
N LYS A 288 2.10 5.94 -25.45
CA LYS A 288 1.99 4.48 -25.37
C LYS A 288 0.93 4.01 -24.38
N PHE A 289 0.62 4.80 -23.36
CA PHE A 289 -0.47 4.52 -22.44
C PHE A 289 -1.78 4.99 -23.08
N LYS A 290 -2.79 4.11 -23.14
CA LYS A 290 -4.07 4.42 -23.79
C LYS A 290 -4.77 5.66 -23.19
N HIS A 291 -4.48 5.99 -21.94
CA HIS A 291 -4.97 7.17 -21.23
C HIS A 291 -3.87 7.74 -20.32
N GLU A 292 -3.58 9.04 -20.46
CA GLU A 292 -2.68 9.76 -19.54
C GLU A 292 -3.42 10.03 -18.22
N ASN A 293 -2.87 9.54 -17.12
CA ASN A 293 -3.30 9.90 -15.77
C ASN A 293 -2.12 9.73 -14.80
N TRP A 294 -2.32 10.10 -13.54
CA TRP A 294 -1.27 10.04 -12.51
C TRP A 294 -0.78 8.62 -12.18
N ILE A 295 -1.53 7.58 -12.55
CA ILE A 295 -1.13 6.18 -12.38
C ILE A 295 -0.28 5.72 -13.56
N THR A 296 -0.68 6.04 -14.79
CA THR A 296 0.00 5.61 -16.03
C THR A 296 1.17 6.51 -16.41
N GLY A 297 1.14 7.78 -16.00
CA GLY A 297 2.21 8.76 -16.19
C GLY A 297 1.70 10.08 -16.75
N VAL A 298 2.11 11.19 -16.12
CA VAL A 298 1.86 12.56 -16.59
C VAL A 298 3.18 13.21 -16.93
N THR A 299 3.30 13.81 -18.13
CA THR A 299 4.52 14.53 -18.54
C THR A 299 4.62 15.87 -17.80
N SER A 300 5.80 16.20 -17.30
CA SER A 300 6.09 17.50 -16.67
C SER A 300 5.87 18.67 -17.64
N ALA A 301 5.56 19.86 -17.13
CA ALA A 301 5.29 21.03 -17.98
C ALA A 301 6.47 21.40 -18.89
N ASN A 302 7.70 21.16 -18.43
CA ASN A 302 8.92 21.41 -19.20
C ASN A 302 9.30 20.25 -20.16
N GLY A 303 8.50 19.19 -20.25
CA GLY A 303 8.71 18.05 -21.14
C GLY A 303 9.93 17.18 -20.81
N LYS A 304 10.51 17.31 -19.61
CA LYS A 304 11.73 16.58 -19.21
C LYS A 304 11.44 15.29 -18.44
N TYR A 305 10.32 15.21 -17.75
CA TYR A 305 10.02 14.13 -16.83
C TYR A 305 8.64 13.53 -17.05
N ILE A 306 8.46 12.29 -16.61
CA ILE A 306 7.15 11.65 -16.41
C ILE A 306 6.99 11.42 -14.91
N TYR A 307 5.85 11.83 -14.37
CA TYR A 307 5.48 11.62 -12.98
C TYR A 307 4.41 10.54 -12.87
N ARG A 308 4.54 9.68 -11.86
CA ARG A 308 3.50 8.77 -11.40
C ARG A 308 3.31 8.93 -9.90
N ALA A 309 2.08 8.83 -9.44
CA ALA A 309 1.72 9.03 -8.04
C ALA A 309 0.66 8.01 -7.59
N CYS A 310 0.81 7.52 -6.37
CA CYS A 310 -0.14 6.60 -5.72
C CYS A 310 -0.12 6.84 -4.21
N ILE A 311 -1.28 6.81 -3.56
CA ILE A 311 -1.41 6.81 -2.11
C ILE A 311 -1.34 5.37 -1.60
N VAL A 312 -0.47 5.09 -0.63
CA VAL A 312 -0.22 3.75 -0.08
C VAL A 312 -0.33 3.74 1.45
N ASP A 313 -0.30 2.54 2.04
CA ASP A 313 -0.24 2.30 3.49
C ASP A 313 -1.39 2.85 4.36
N PHE A 314 -2.57 2.99 3.78
CA PHE A 314 -3.80 3.47 4.43
C PHE A 314 -4.56 2.42 5.29
N LEU A 315 -3.86 1.50 5.97
CA LEU A 315 -4.50 0.50 6.87
C LEU A 315 -4.38 0.84 8.36
N TRP A 316 -3.96 2.05 8.68
CA TRP A 316 -3.86 2.56 10.05
C TRP A 316 -5.07 3.43 10.39
N ASN A 317 -5.99 2.88 11.18
CA ASN A 317 -7.18 3.61 11.65
C ASN A 317 -7.01 4.05 13.11
N VAL A 318 -7.38 5.30 13.40
CA VAL A 318 -7.21 5.92 14.73
C VAL A 318 -8.02 5.20 15.80
N ASN A 319 -9.28 4.87 15.54
CA ASN A 319 -10.16 4.22 16.50
C ASN A 319 -9.67 2.81 16.88
N GLN A 320 -9.23 2.03 15.90
CA GLN A 320 -8.67 0.69 16.17
C GLN A 320 -7.31 0.75 16.90
N LEU A 321 -6.52 1.80 16.65
CA LEU A 321 -5.26 2.03 17.34
C LEU A 321 -5.48 2.44 18.81
N GLN A 322 -6.38 3.40 19.04
CA GLN A 322 -6.74 3.88 20.39
C GLN A 322 -7.33 2.75 21.25
N ALA A 323 -8.19 1.90 20.69
CA ALA A 323 -8.72 0.74 21.40
C ALA A 323 -7.63 -0.23 21.91
N LYS A 324 -6.51 -0.36 21.17
CA LYS A 324 -5.34 -1.15 21.61
C LYS A 324 -4.56 -0.42 22.70
N ILE A 325 -4.33 0.89 22.53
CA ILE A 325 -3.59 1.73 23.47
C ILE A 325 -4.30 1.74 24.84
N THR A 326 -5.60 2.03 24.86
CA THR A 326 -6.42 2.05 26.08
C THR A 326 -6.46 0.71 26.80
N ARG A 327 -6.42 -0.41 26.05
CA ARG A 327 -6.38 -1.77 26.63
C ARG A 327 -5.00 -2.18 27.16
N THR A 328 -3.93 -1.62 26.61
CA THR A 328 -2.55 -2.07 26.88
C THR A 328 -1.82 -1.18 27.88
N ALA A 329 -2.10 0.12 27.88
CA ALA A 329 -1.38 1.11 28.68
C ALA A 329 -2.37 1.93 29.51
N GLY A 330 -2.66 1.47 30.73
CA GLY A 330 -3.24 2.34 31.74
C GLY A 330 -2.26 3.46 32.08
N LYS A 331 -2.50 4.67 31.56
CA LYS A 331 -1.83 5.94 31.91
C LYS A 331 -0.30 5.93 31.78
N LEU A 332 0.27 6.07 30.57
CA LEU A 332 1.61 6.66 30.34
C LEU A 332 1.96 6.56 28.85
N LEU A 333 1.34 7.41 28.02
CA LEU A 333 1.86 7.71 26.68
C LEU A 333 1.95 9.23 26.52
N PRO A 334 2.95 9.73 25.76
CA PRO A 334 2.98 11.13 25.35
C PRO A 334 1.67 11.48 24.63
N GLU A 335 1.06 12.62 24.95
CA GLU A 335 -0.21 13.05 24.36
C GLU A 335 -0.16 13.10 22.83
N GLN A 336 1.02 13.37 22.24
CA GLN A 336 1.21 13.49 20.79
C GLN A 336 1.03 12.17 20.04
N THR A 337 1.29 11.03 20.68
CA THR A 337 1.22 9.70 20.04
C THR A 337 -0.22 9.18 19.93
N VAL A 338 -1.17 9.77 20.67
CA VAL A 338 -2.57 9.31 20.81
C VAL A 338 -3.58 10.27 20.16
N THR A 339 -3.17 11.49 19.81
CA THR A 339 -4.06 12.62 19.43
C THR A 339 -3.99 13.03 17.95
N THR A 340 -3.47 12.19 17.07
CA THR A 340 -3.49 12.51 15.64
C THR A 340 -4.91 12.40 15.10
N GLU A 341 -5.59 13.55 15.00
CA GLU A 341 -6.88 13.66 14.31
C GLU A 341 -6.69 13.42 12.80
N PRO A 342 -7.50 12.56 12.15
CA PRO A 342 -7.41 12.30 10.71
C PRO A 342 -7.41 13.58 9.87
N GLY A 343 -8.26 14.55 10.21
CA GLY A 343 -8.29 15.85 9.53
C GLY A 343 -7.02 16.69 9.69
N ARG A 344 -6.33 16.59 10.84
CA ARG A 344 -5.03 17.24 11.02
C ARG A 344 -3.96 16.57 10.15
N TYR A 345 -3.95 15.23 10.11
CA TYR A 345 -3.05 14.48 9.25
C TYR A 345 -3.25 14.85 7.77
N ARG A 346 -4.50 14.85 7.31
CA ARG A 346 -4.88 15.27 5.94
C ARG A 346 -4.37 16.65 5.59
N ARG A 347 -4.58 17.66 6.45
CA ARG A 347 -4.11 19.03 6.19
C ARG A 347 -2.60 19.12 6.02
N GLU A 348 -1.84 18.43 6.87
CA GLU A 348 -0.37 18.45 6.81
C GLU A 348 0.14 17.62 5.61
N PHE A 349 -0.54 16.54 5.24
CA PHE A 349 -0.29 15.79 4.01
C PHE A 349 -0.49 16.67 2.76
N LEU A 350 -1.62 17.37 2.65
CA LEU A 350 -1.89 18.26 1.53
C LEU A 350 -0.90 19.43 1.48
N SER A 351 -0.59 20.05 2.62
CA SER A 351 0.41 21.14 2.71
C SER A 351 1.78 20.68 2.22
N MET A 352 2.23 19.50 2.67
CA MET A 352 3.51 18.92 2.25
C MET A 352 3.53 18.68 0.73
N VAL A 353 2.47 18.11 0.15
CA VAL A 353 2.42 17.85 -1.30
C VAL A 353 2.41 19.17 -2.09
N GLU A 354 1.70 20.20 -1.60
CA GLU A 354 1.69 21.51 -2.25
C GLU A 354 3.06 22.18 -2.28
N GLU A 355 3.86 22.04 -1.21
CA GLU A 355 5.23 22.58 -1.13
C GLU A 355 6.17 21.99 -2.21
N TYR A 356 5.92 20.75 -2.64
CA TYR A 356 6.72 20.08 -3.67
C TYR A 356 6.30 20.42 -5.12
N ILE A 357 5.17 21.10 -5.33
CA ILE A 357 4.66 21.43 -6.67
C ILE A 357 5.10 22.84 -7.09
N VAL A 358 5.68 22.94 -8.28
CA VAL A 358 5.99 24.20 -8.96
C VAL A 358 5.13 24.30 -10.21
N VAL A 359 4.37 25.39 -10.33
CA VAL A 359 3.59 25.68 -11.53
C VAL A 359 4.45 26.47 -12.50
N SER A 360 4.66 25.93 -13.71
CA SER A 360 5.27 26.71 -14.79
C SER A 360 4.23 27.65 -15.37
N GLU A 361 4.51 28.95 -15.38
CA GLU A 361 3.74 29.87 -16.21
C GLU A 361 4.00 29.50 -17.67
N GLU A 362 2.92 29.33 -18.45
CA GLU A 362 3.05 29.28 -19.91
C GLU A 362 3.66 30.62 -20.32
N THR A 363 4.92 30.62 -20.75
CA THR A 363 5.39 31.69 -21.61
C THR A 363 4.57 31.59 -22.88
N GLY A 364 3.46 32.33 -22.90
CA GLY A 364 2.73 32.64 -24.12
C GLY A 364 3.79 33.01 -25.14
N THR A 365 3.90 32.19 -26.17
CA THR A 365 4.71 32.51 -27.33
C THR A 365 4.04 33.75 -27.91
N SER A 366 4.52 34.92 -27.48
CA SER A 366 4.27 36.17 -28.20
C SER A 366 4.93 35.94 -29.55
N ASP A 367 4.12 35.52 -30.52
CA ASP A 367 4.46 35.56 -31.92
C ASP A 367 4.52 37.05 -32.29
N SER A 368 5.59 37.72 -31.84
CA SER A 368 6.01 39.01 -32.34
C SER A 368 6.64 38.75 -33.70
N ARG A 369 5.81 38.44 -34.70
CA ARG A 369 6.13 38.77 -36.08
C ARG A 369 5.93 40.27 -36.23
N LEU A 370 6.98 40.98 -35.83
CA LEU A 370 7.26 42.33 -36.31
C LEU A 370 7.59 42.25 -37.80
N ASP A 371 7.00 43.20 -38.50
CA ASP A 371 7.16 43.54 -39.91
C ASP A 371 8.59 43.40 -40.46
N SER A 372 8.69 42.81 -41.64
CA SER A 372 9.45 43.39 -42.77
C SER A 372 8.92 42.87 -44.09
#